data_AF-A0A6J4SZ56-F1
#
_entry.id   AF-A0A6J4SZ56-F1
#
_cell.length_a   1.000
_cell.length_b   1.000
_cell.length_c   1.000
_cell.angle_alpha   90.00
_cell.angle_beta   90.00
_cell.angle_gamma   90.00
#
_symmetry.space_group_name_H-M   'P 1'
#
loop_
_entity.id
_entity.type
_entity.pdbx_description
1 polymer ?
#
loop_
_entity_poly.entity_id
_entity_poly.type
_entity_poly.pdbx_seq_one_letter_code
_entity_poly.pdbx_strand_id
1 'polypeptide(L)'
;MALFVILSRTFRQKGSSESKDPDEEEDVDREPDTNKKDAPWPVRKGGIFLTFYNHSLSIVLLLLYLVSFGMHVYGSLKDYNAEQLRLGKPPESFSQYIASSRLWFESFQNLQSEFLSIFAIAVLSIYLRQKGSPQSKPVDASNSETGG
;
A
#
# COMPACT_ATOMS: atom_id res chain seq x y z
N MET A 1 1.07 1.45 4.84
CA MET A 1 0.27 2.04 3.74
C MET A 1 -0.66 1.07 3.03
N ALA A 2 -0.23 -0.10 2.52
CA ALA A 2 -1.17 -1.06 1.94
C ALA A 2 -2.32 -1.46 2.90
N LEU A 3 -1.98 -1.76 4.16
CA LEU A 3 -2.97 -2.02 5.21
C LEU A 3 -3.91 -0.83 5.44
N PHE A 4 -3.41 0.40 5.44
CA PHE A 4 -4.23 1.61 5.60
C PHE A 4 -5.26 1.74 4.46
N VAL A 5 -4.85 1.55 3.21
CA VAL A 5 -5.73 1.56 2.04
C VAL A 5 -6.78 0.43 2.09
N ILE A 6 -6.41 -0.75 2.59
CA ILE A 6 -7.35 -1.87 2.76
C ILE A 6 -8.34 -1.59 3.90
N LEU A 7 -7.86 -1.13 5.05
CA LEU A 7 -8.68 -0.91 6.24
C LEU A 7 -9.62 0.29 6.11
N SER A 8 -9.21 1.34 5.37
CA SER A 8 -10.08 2.49 5.08
C SER A 8 -11.33 2.14 4.26
N ARG A 9 -11.37 0.95 3.64
CA ARG A 9 -12.59 0.43 3.03
C ARG A 9 -13.65 0.06 4.06
N THR A 10 -13.24 -0.50 5.19
CA THR A 10 -14.12 -1.12 6.19
C THR A 10 -14.30 -0.25 7.43
N PHE A 11 -13.25 0.42 7.88
CA PHE A 11 -13.29 1.26 9.07
C PHE A 11 -13.83 2.63 8.69
N ARG A 12 -14.99 2.98 9.25
CA ARG A 12 -15.67 4.26 9.06
C ARG A 12 -15.58 5.08 10.34
N GLN A 13 -15.27 6.35 10.21
CA GLN A 13 -15.17 7.29 11.32
C GLN A 13 -15.85 8.61 10.93
N LYS A 14 -16.87 8.98 11.70
CA LYS A 14 -17.62 10.23 11.48
C LYS A 14 -16.70 11.45 11.65
N GLY A 15 -16.73 12.36 10.68
CA GLY A 15 -15.95 13.59 10.68
C GLY A 15 -14.45 13.45 10.34
N SER A 16 -14.02 12.29 9.84
CA SER A 16 -12.66 12.08 9.35
C SER A 16 -12.60 12.26 7.83
N SER A 17 -11.63 13.01 7.33
CA SER A 17 -11.37 13.12 5.89
C SER A 17 -10.71 11.87 5.28
N GLU A 18 -10.14 11.01 6.12
CA GLU A 18 -9.36 9.84 5.68
C GLU A 18 -10.17 8.54 5.67
N SER A 19 -11.40 8.58 6.16
CA SER A 19 -12.31 7.44 6.24
C SER A 19 -13.69 7.82 5.76
N LYS A 20 -14.45 6.84 5.32
CA LYS A 20 -15.79 7.09 4.82
C LYS A 20 -16.76 7.54 5.91
N ASP A 21 -17.69 8.42 5.55
CA ASP A 21 -18.79 8.77 6.44
C ASP A 21 -19.70 7.54 6.67
N PRO A 22 -20.07 7.21 7.92
CA PRO A 22 -21.01 6.13 8.19
C PRO A 22 -22.42 6.37 7.60
N ASP A 23 -22.83 7.62 7.47
CA ASP A 23 -24.21 8.04 7.19
C ASP A 23 -24.44 8.38 5.69
N GLU A 24 -23.38 8.42 4.87
CA GLU A 24 -23.44 8.77 3.44
C GLU A 24 -22.93 7.65 2.53
N GLU A 25 -23.49 7.58 1.31
CA GLU A 25 -22.94 6.74 0.25
C GLU A 25 -21.89 7.53 -0.54
N GLU A 26 -20.69 6.97 -0.67
CA GLU A 26 -19.61 7.61 -1.41
C GLU A 26 -19.41 7.00 -2.80
N ASP A 27 -18.97 7.84 -3.74
CA ASP A 27 -18.67 7.46 -5.12
C ASP A 27 -17.69 6.30 -5.25
N VAL A 28 -16.81 6.10 -4.26
CA VAL A 28 -15.83 5.01 -4.26
C VAL A 28 -16.46 3.63 -4.07
N ASP A 29 -17.68 3.55 -3.54
CA ASP A 29 -18.42 2.30 -3.32
C ASP A 29 -19.31 1.90 -4.52
N ARG A 30 -19.53 2.81 -5.49
CA ARG A 30 -20.39 2.54 -6.65
C ARG A 30 -19.84 1.41 -7.53
N GLU A 31 -20.75 0.73 -8.25
CA GLU A 31 -20.34 -0.25 -9.25
C GLU A 31 -19.71 0.45 -10.47
N PRO A 32 -18.61 -0.07 -11.04
CA PRO A 32 -17.95 0.55 -12.18
C PRO A 32 -18.85 0.56 -13.42
N ASP A 33 -19.08 1.74 -14.02
CA ASP A 33 -19.81 1.84 -15.27
C ASP A 33 -18.91 1.55 -16.48
N THR A 34 -19.16 0.42 -17.14
CA THR A 34 -18.44 -0.01 -18.35
C THR A 34 -18.75 0.83 -19.59
N ASN A 35 -19.87 1.55 -19.60
CA ASN A 35 -20.32 2.37 -20.72
C ASN A 35 -19.83 3.82 -20.63
N LYS A 36 -19.24 4.24 -19.50
CA LYS A 36 -18.71 5.59 -19.33
C LYS A 36 -17.62 5.87 -20.38
N LYS A 37 -17.80 6.96 -21.14
CA LYS A 37 -16.97 7.32 -22.31
C LYS A 37 -15.47 7.37 -22.01
N ASP A 38 -15.11 7.77 -20.78
CA ASP A 38 -13.73 7.95 -20.33
C ASP A 38 -13.28 6.88 -19.31
N ALA A 39 -14.04 5.78 -19.18
CA ALA A 39 -13.67 4.68 -18.29
C ALA A 39 -12.31 4.08 -18.69
N PRO A 40 -11.43 3.75 -17.73
CA PRO A 40 -10.19 3.03 -17.97
C PRO A 40 -10.42 1.70 -18.68
N TRP A 41 -9.49 1.27 -19.54
CA TRP A 41 -9.62 0.04 -20.32
C TRP A 41 -9.88 -1.24 -19.48
N PRO A 42 -9.34 -1.43 -18.25
CA PRO A 42 -9.63 -2.63 -17.48
C PRO A 42 -11.09 -2.73 -17.09
N VAL A 43 -11.76 -1.58 -16.93
CA VAL A 43 -13.18 -1.47 -16.62
C VAL A 43 -14.01 -1.91 -17.81
N ARG A 44 -13.71 -1.39 -19.00
CA ARG A 44 -14.43 -1.77 -20.24
C ARG A 44 -14.28 -3.23 -20.59
N LYS A 45 -13.10 -3.82 -20.31
CA LYS A 45 -12.84 -5.23 -20.59
C LYS A 45 -13.53 -6.16 -19.60
N GLY A 46 -13.70 -5.73 -18.35
CA GLY A 46 -14.34 -6.52 -17.31
C GLY A 46 -13.54 -7.78 -16.92
N GLY A 47 -14.23 -8.70 -16.25
CA GLY A 47 -13.68 -9.99 -15.83
C GLY A 47 -12.42 -9.87 -14.96
N ILE A 48 -11.42 -10.69 -15.25
CA ILE A 48 -10.18 -10.76 -14.45
C ILE A 48 -9.40 -9.43 -14.44
N PHE A 49 -9.45 -8.67 -15.53
CA PHE A 49 -8.74 -7.38 -15.62
C PHE A 49 -9.36 -6.36 -14.68
N LEU A 50 -10.69 -6.30 -14.60
CA LEU A 50 -11.39 -5.48 -13.64
C LEU A 50 -11.10 -5.93 -12.20
N THR A 51 -11.08 -7.24 -11.93
CA THR A 51 -10.78 -7.77 -10.58
C THR A 51 -9.41 -7.33 -10.09
N PHE A 52 -8.36 -7.47 -10.91
CA PHE A 52 -7.02 -7.00 -10.52
C PHE A 52 -6.96 -5.48 -10.42
N TYR A 53 -7.62 -4.77 -11.34
CA TYR A 53 -7.63 -3.32 -11.32
C TYR A 53 -8.31 -2.75 -10.06
N ASN A 54 -9.41 -3.36 -9.60
CA ASN A 54 -10.12 -3.02 -8.36
C ASN A 54 -9.27 -3.05 -7.09
N HIS A 55 -8.14 -3.76 -7.12
CA HIS A 55 -7.23 -3.93 -5.98
C HIS A 55 -5.79 -3.53 -6.30
N SER A 56 -5.58 -2.90 -7.47
CA SER A 56 -4.25 -2.63 -8.00
C SER A 56 -3.41 -1.75 -7.10
N LEU A 57 -4.02 -0.76 -6.43
CA LEU A 57 -3.31 0.14 -5.52
C LEU A 57 -2.73 -0.62 -4.32
N SER A 58 -3.55 -1.42 -3.62
CA SER A 58 -3.07 -2.20 -2.47
C SER A 58 -2.05 -3.27 -2.87
N ILE A 59 -2.23 -3.92 -4.02
CA ILE A 59 -1.28 -4.91 -4.55
C ILE A 59 0.09 -4.26 -4.79
N VAL A 60 0.14 -3.12 -5.49
CA VAL A 60 1.41 -2.44 -5.78
C VAL A 60 2.06 -1.92 -4.50
N LEU A 61 1.30 -1.33 -3.58
CA LEU A 61 1.84 -0.89 -2.28
C LEU A 61 2.39 -2.06 -1.45
N LEU A 62 1.73 -3.22 -1.48
CA LEU A 62 2.20 -4.42 -0.80
C LEU A 62 3.48 -4.96 -1.44
N LEU A 63 3.56 -5.00 -2.78
CA LEU A 63 4.77 -5.42 -3.49
C LEU A 63 5.95 -4.49 -3.19
N LEU A 64 5.74 -3.18 -3.24
CA LEU A 64 6.76 -2.19 -2.88
C LEU A 64 7.23 -2.37 -1.43
N TYR A 65 6.30 -2.61 -0.50
CA TYR A 65 6.62 -2.91 0.89
C TYR A 65 7.45 -4.19 1.01
N LEU A 66 7.04 -5.31 0.40
CA LEU A 66 7.76 -6.58 0.49
C LEU A 66 9.18 -6.50 -0.10
N VAL A 67 9.33 -5.81 -1.23
CA VAL A 67 10.65 -5.59 -1.85
C VAL A 67 11.52 -4.71 -0.96
N SER A 68 10.99 -3.58 -0.48
CA SER A 68 11.72 -2.67 0.41
C SER A 68 12.10 -3.35 1.74
N PHE A 69 11.17 -4.11 2.32
CA PHE A 69 11.39 -4.83 3.57
C PHE A 69 12.41 -5.95 3.38
N GLY A 70 12.35 -6.70 2.27
CA GLY A 70 13.35 -7.72 1.94
C GLY A 70 14.76 -7.12 1.80
N MET A 71 14.89 -5.98 1.13
CA MET A 71 16.16 -5.24 1.06
C MET A 71 16.63 -4.76 2.44
N HIS A 72 15.71 -4.25 3.26
CA HIS A 72 16.01 -3.82 4.63
C HIS A 72 16.53 -5.00 5.48
N VAL A 73 15.82 -6.14 5.52
CA VAL A 73 16.24 -7.33 6.28
C VAL A 73 17.61 -7.81 5.81
N TYR A 74 17.83 -7.88 4.50
CA TYR A 74 19.12 -8.32 3.94
C TYR A 74 20.27 -7.39 4.30
N GLY A 75 20.07 -6.07 4.16
CA GLY A 75 21.06 -5.06 4.53
C GLY A 75 21.37 -5.10 6.02
N SER A 76 20.33 -5.07 6.85
CA SER A 76 20.48 -5.09 8.30
C SER A 76 21.13 -6.37 8.82
N LEU A 77 20.84 -7.54 8.25
CA LEU A 77 21.53 -8.80 8.59
C LEU A 77 23.02 -8.73 8.23
N LYS A 78 23.34 -8.22 7.04
CA LYS A 78 24.73 -8.09 6.59
C LYS A 78 25.52 -7.15 7.50
N ASP A 79 24.95 -6.00 7.84
CA ASP A 79 25.57 -5.01 8.72
C ASP A 79 25.73 -5.57 10.14
N TYR A 80 24.72 -6.27 10.64
CA TYR A 80 24.77 -6.93 11.94
C TYR A 80 25.87 -8.00 12.01
N ASN A 81 25.96 -8.88 11.00
CA ASN A 81 26.99 -9.91 10.95
C ASN A 81 28.40 -9.34 10.77
N ALA A 82 28.55 -8.24 10.02
CA ALA A 82 29.83 -7.53 9.93
C ALA A 82 30.29 -7.03 11.30
N GLU A 83 29.36 -6.55 12.14
CA GLU A 83 29.67 -6.13 13.51
C GLU A 83 29.97 -7.32 14.43
N GLN A 84 29.22 -8.42 14.34
CA GLN A 84 29.51 -9.64 15.12
C GLN A 84 30.93 -10.14 14.86
N LEU A 85 31.34 -10.19 13.60
CA LEU A 85 32.69 -10.61 13.21
C LEU A 85 33.77 -9.70 13.79
N ARG A 86 33.55 -8.37 13.82
CA ARG A 86 34.47 -7.41 14.44
C ARG A 86 34.60 -7.62 15.95
N LEU A 87 33.52 -8.06 16.59
CA LEU A 87 33.48 -8.40 18.02
C LEU A 87 33.94 -9.83 18.34
N GLY A 88 34.41 -10.59 17.33
CA GLY A 88 34.85 -11.99 17.50
C GLY A 88 33.71 -12.97 17.79
N LYS A 89 32.47 -12.59 17.48
CA LYS A 89 31.27 -13.40 17.68
C LYS A 89 30.87 -14.12 16.39
N PRO A 90 30.23 -15.31 16.48
CA PRO A 90 29.75 -16.02 15.30
C PRO A 90 28.65 -15.22 14.59
N PRO A 91 28.58 -15.25 13.24
CA PRO A 91 27.50 -14.62 12.50
C PRO A 91 26.17 -15.34 12.75
N GLU A 92 25.09 -14.58 12.75
CA GLU A 92 23.74 -15.13 12.81
C GLU A 92 23.24 -15.55 11.42
N SER A 93 22.46 -16.61 11.41
CA SER A 93 21.70 -17.03 10.23
C SER A 93 20.48 -16.12 10.01
N PHE A 94 19.95 -16.13 8.78
CA PHE A 94 18.77 -15.34 8.42
C PHE A 94 17.54 -15.61 9.30
N SER A 95 17.30 -16.88 9.65
CA SER A 95 16.17 -17.27 10.52
C SER A 95 16.31 -16.75 11.94
N GLN A 96 17.52 -16.79 12.50
CA GLN A 96 17.83 -16.21 13.82
C GLN A 96 17.59 -14.71 13.81
N TYR A 97 18.05 -14.03 12.75
CA TYR A 97 17.95 -12.58 12.66
C TYR A 97 16.51 -12.07 12.49
N ILE A 98 15.67 -12.77 11.71
CA ILE A 98 14.23 -12.42 11.61
C ILE A 98 13.51 -12.55 12.94
N ALA A 99 13.90 -13.53 13.77
CA ALA A 99 13.35 -13.70 15.11
C ALA A 99 13.96 -12.73 16.14
N SER A 100 14.99 -11.96 15.77
CA SER A 100 15.66 -11.04 16.67
C SER A 100 14.82 -9.78 16.93
N SER A 101 14.86 -9.26 18.16
CA SER A 101 14.21 -7.99 18.51
C SER A 101 14.84 -6.80 17.77
N ARG A 102 16.10 -6.92 17.34
CA ARG A 102 16.85 -5.87 16.65
C ARG A 102 16.21 -5.49 15.32
N LEU A 103 15.90 -6.46 14.47
CA LEU A 103 15.25 -6.21 13.18
C LEU A 103 13.96 -5.41 13.35
N TRP A 104 13.11 -5.85 14.29
CA TRP A 104 11.83 -5.21 14.56
C TRP A 104 12.03 -3.81 15.15
N PHE A 105 12.99 -3.63 16.05
CA PHE A 105 13.34 -2.30 16.58
C PHE A 105 13.83 -1.33 15.49
N GLU A 106 14.66 -1.78 14.55
CA GLU A 106 15.08 -0.98 13.39
C GLU A 106 13.89 -0.65 12.47
N SER A 107 13.01 -1.64 12.25
CA SER A 107 11.81 -1.48 11.40
C SER A 107 10.81 -0.47 11.99
N PHE A 108 10.63 -0.46 13.31
CA PHE A 108 9.65 0.41 13.99
C PHE A 108 10.14 1.85 14.23
N GLN A 109 11.45 2.09 14.20
CA GLN A 109 11.99 3.45 14.37
C GLN A 109 12.03 4.26 13.08
N ASN A 110 11.75 3.65 11.93
CA ASN A 110 11.96 4.28 10.64
C ASN A 110 10.82 5.24 10.25
N LEU A 111 10.78 6.41 10.88
CA LEU A 111 9.85 7.50 10.55
C LEU A 111 10.04 8.04 9.12
N GLN A 112 11.25 7.99 8.57
CA GLN A 112 11.53 8.46 7.21
C GLN A 112 10.73 7.68 6.15
N SER A 113 10.46 6.40 6.40
CA SER A 113 9.65 5.57 5.49
C SER A 113 8.20 6.05 5.33
N GLU A 114 7.68 6.81 6.30
CA GLU A 114 6.32 7.34 6.26
C GLU A 114 6.12 8.33 5.11
N PHE A 115 7.02 9.31 4.95
CA PHE A 115 6.94 10.31 3.87
C PHE A 115 6.97 9.69 2.49
N LEU A 116 7.86 8.72 2.26
CA LEU A 116 7.93 8.01 0.99
C LEU A 116 6.63 7.26 0.71
N SER A 117 6.03 6.69 1.75
CA SER A 117 4.80 5.92 1.62
C SER A 117 3.56 6.78 1.37
N ILE A 118 3.48 7.98 1.97
CA ILE A 118 2.46 8.99 1.69
C ILE A 118 2.61 9.50 0.25
N PHE A 119 3.83 9.84 -0.15
CA PHE A 119 4.13 10.23 -1.54
C PHE A 119 3.74 9.13 -2.54
N ALA A 120 4.07 7.88 -2.22
CA ALA A 120 3.71 6.74 -3.06
C ALA A 120 2.18 6.60 -3.18
N ILE A 121 1.41 6.69 -2.09
CA ILE A 121 -0.06 6.67 -2.18
C ILE A 121 -0.55 7.83 -3.06
N ALA A 122 -0.09 9.06 -2.81
CA ALA A 122 -0.55 10.26 -3.52
C ALA A 122 -0.31 10.18 -5.04
N VAL A 123 0.82 9.63 -5.46
CA VAL A 123 1.15 9.47 -6.90
C VAL A 123 0.46 8.24 -7.49
N LEU A 124 0.48 7.10 -6.80
CA LEU A 124 -0.05 5.85 -7.35
C LEU A 124 -1.58 5.84 -7.43
N SER A 125 -2.28 6.52 -6.51
CA SER A 125 -3.75 6.61 -6.51
C SER A 125 -4.32 7.38 -7.71
N ILE A 126 -3.48 8.15 -8.43
CA ILE A 126 -3.85 8.79 -9.69
C ILE A 126 -4.18 7.73 -10.75
N TYR A 127 -3.38 6.66 -10.81
CA TYR A 127 -3.41 5.67 -11.90
C TYR A 127 -3.97 4.31 -11.48
N LEU A 128 -3.79 3.92 -10.23
CA LEU A 128 -4.26 2.66 -9.66
C LEU A 128 -5.60 2.87 -8.97
N ARG A 129 -6.31 1.76 -8.73
CA ARG A 129 -7.62 1.77 -8.09
C ARG A 129 -7.69 0.85 -6.89
N GLN A 130 -8.48 1.26 -5.92
CA GLN A 130 -8.92 0.46 -4.79
C GLN A 130 -10.43 0.66 -4.59
N LYS A 131 -11.25 -0.33 -4.97
CA LYS A 131 -12.70 -0.25 -4.81
C LYS A 131 -13.08 -0.07 -3.34
N GLY A 132 -13.90 0.94 -3.06
CA GLY A 132 -14.46 1.27 -1.75
C GLY A 132 -13.51 1.90 -0.75
N SER A 133 -12.28 2.26 -1.14
CA SER A 133 -11.35 3.02 -0.29
C SER A 133 -11.40 4.50 -0.69
N PRO A 134 -11.52 5.43 0.28
CA PRO A 134 -11.49 6.88 0.01
C PRO A 134 -10.11 7.36 -0.45
N GLN A 135 -9.08 6.50 -0.33
CA GLN A 135 -7.69 6.78 -0.73
C GLN A 135 -7.45 6.57 -2.24
N SER A 136 -8.51 6.30 -3.00
CA SER A 136 -8.50 6.04 -4.42
C SER A 136 -9.70 6.70 -5.08
N LYS A 137 -9.55 7.09 -6.35
CA LYS A 137 -10.70 7.47 -7.19
C LYS A 137 -11.65 6.26 -7.37
N PRO A 138 -12.93 6.51 -7.72
CA PRO A 138 -13.82 5.46 -8.21
C PRO A 138 -13.16 4.65 -9.32
N VAL A 139 -13.49 3.36 -9.40
CA VAL A 139 -12.80 2.43 -10.31
C VAL A 139 -12.91 2.88 -11.77
N ASP A 140 -14.08 3.35 -12.17
CA ASP A 140 -14.41 3.83 -13.52
C ASP A 140 -13.98 5.28 -13.78
N ALA A 141 -13.34 5.94 -12.81
CA ALA A 141 -12.83 7.29 -12.97
C ALA A 141 -11.65 7.33 -13.95
N SER A 142 -11.58 8.36 -14.79
CA SER A 142 -10.44 8.65 -15.64
C SER A 142 -9.23 9.07 -14.79
N ASN A 143 -8.03 8.83 -15.30
CA ASN A 143 -6.80 9.30 -14.63
C ASN A 143 -6.70 10.84 -14.61
N SER A 144 -7.31 11.50 -15.59
CA SER A 144 -7.36 12.97 -15.68
C SER A 144 -8.39 13.61 -14.78
N GLU A 145 -9.35 12.85 -14.23
CA GLU A 145 -10.30 13.38 -13.25
C GLU A 145 -9.54 13.76 -11.97
N THR A 146 -9.52 15.05 -11.64
CA THR A 146 -9.02 15.56 -10.36
C THR A 146 -10.11 15.48 -9.32
N GLY A 147 -9.75 15.36 -8.03
CA GLY A 147 -10.73 15.28 -6.94
C GLY A 147 -11.72 16.45 -6.98
N GLY A 148 -13.01 16.11 -6.89
CA GLY A 148 -14.12 17.02 -6.64
C GLY A 148 -14.65 16.81 -5.24
#